data_AF-A0A3M2VQ57-F1
#
_entry.id   AF-A0A3M2VQ57-F1
#
_cell.length_a   1.000
_cell.length_b   1.000
_cell.length_c   1.000
_cell.angle_alpha   90.00
_cell.angle_beta   90.00
_cell.angle_gamma   90.00
#
_symmetry.space_group_name_H-M   'P 1'
#
loop_
_entity.id
_entity.type
_entity.pdbx_description
1 polymer ?
#
loop_
_entity_poly.entity_id
_entity_poly.type
_entity_poly.pdbx_seq_one_letter_code
_entity_poly.pdbx_strand_id
1 'polypeptide(L)'
;MYLTPQHILLAGATGLTGEHLLDRLLNEPTVSRVLAPTRRPLAEHPHLENPVDDLTTLLPLLGGRVDIAFCCLGTTIKQAGSQDAFKAVDLDLVLAFATRARELGARHLLVISAIGADPKSSTFYNRTKGEMEQALRAQDWPQLTIARPSLLVGSRTETRWVEQLAAPIAKLLPGKYGAIEACQLARAMWRLALEEQNGVRIVESDELRKLGK
;
A
#
# COMPACT_ATOMS: atom_id res chain seq x y z
N MET A 1 15.52 -1.27 -21.69
CA MET A 1 14.39 -2.14 -22.08
C MET A 1 13.46 -2.11 -20.90
N TYR A 2 12.36 -1.36 -20.98
CA TYR A 2 11.43 -1.19 -19.86
C TYR A 2 10.86 -2.56 -19.49
N LEU A 3 11.19 -3.08 -18.31
CA LEU A 3 10.52 -4.28 -17.81
C LEU A 3 9.25 -3.84 -17.12
N THR A 4 8.17 -3.64 -17.89
CA THR A 4 6.85 -3.41 -17.32
C THR A 4 6.51 -4.60 -16.41
N PRO A 5 6.08 -4.37 -15.15
CA PRO A 5 5.84 -5.47 -14.22
C PRO A 5 4.77 -6.43 -14.74
N GLN A 6 5.05 -7.73 -14.70
CA GLN A 6 4.16 -8.77 -15.24
C GLN A 6 3.53 -9.61 -14.11
N HIS A 7 4.30 -9.95 -13.09
CA HIS A 7 3.87 -10.76 -11.95
C HIS A 7 3.86 -9.91 -10.69
N ILE A 8 2.67 -9.66 -10.16
CA ILE A 8 2.46 -8.70 -9.09
C ILE A 8 1.94 -9.41 -7.85
N LEU A 9 2.51 -9.07 -6.69
CA LEU A 9 1.95 -9.44 -5.39
C LEU A 9 1.27 -8.21 -4.76
N LEU A 10 0.01 -8.33 -4.35
CA LEU A 10 -0.76 -7.24 -3.74
C LEU A 10 -1.32 -7.66 -2.37
N ALA A 11 -0.86 -7.00 -1.31
CA ALA A 11 -1.51 -7.08 0.00
C ALA A 11 -2.46 -5.90 0.23
N GLY A 12 -3.59 -6.18 0.89
CA GLY A 12 -4.60 -5.16 1.18
C GLY A 12 -5.54 -4.86 0.01
N ALA A 13 -5.73 -5.81 -0.92
CA ALA A 13 -6.58 -5.66 -2.10
C ALA A 13 -8.07 -5.34 -1.78
N THR A 14 -8.56 -5.71 -0.59
CA THR A 14 -9.89 -5.33 -0.09
C THR A 14 -9.86 -4.05 0.75
N GLY A 15 -8.86 -3.19 0.57
CA GLY A 15 -8.70 -1.90 1.24
C GLY A 15 -9.13 -0.75 0.33
N LEU A 16 -9.32 0.45 0.88
CA LEU A 16 -9.78 1.61 0.11
C LEU A 16 -8.89 1.90 -1.11
N THR A 17 -7.58 1.95 -0.92
CA THR A 17 -6.61 2.11 -2.03
C THR A 17 -6.40 0.82 -2.81
N GLY A 18 -6.38 -0.32 -2.11
CA GLY A 18 -6.07 -1.62 -2.70
C GLY A 18 -7.11 -2.10 -3.71
N GLU A 19 -8.39 -1.78 -3.53
CA GLU A 19 -9.46 -2.10 -4.48
C GLU A 19 -9.24 -1.36 -5.81
N HIS A 20 -8.98 -0.05 -5.75
CA HIS A 20 -8.67 0.75 -6.94
C HIS A 20 -7.37 0.31 -7.61
N LEU A 21 -6.36 -0.09 -6.82
CA LEU A 21 -5.11 -0.58 -7.37
C LEU A 21 -5.31 -1.94 -8.04
N LEU A 22 -6.04 -2.87 -7.43
CA LEU A 22 -6.34 -4.17 -8.01
C LEU A 22 -7.08 -4.00 -9.35
N ASP A 23 -8.15 -3.20 -9.37
CA ASP A 23 -8.90 -2.91 -10.61
C ASP A 23 -7.98 -2.34 -11.69
N ARG A 24 -7.09 -1.41 -11.32
CA ARG A 24 -6.09 -0.88 -12.25
C ARG A 24 -5.18 -1.98 -12.79
N LEU A 25 -4.60 -2.81 -11.92
CA LEU A 25 -3.65 -3.85 -12.30
C LEU A 25 -4.26 -4.92 -13.22
N LEU A 26 -5.50 -5.32 -12.97
CA LEU A 26 -6.19 -6.32 -13.80
C LEU A 26 -6.54 -5.79 -15.20
N ASN A 27 -6.66 -4.47 -15.35
CA ASN A 27 -6.92 -3.82 -16.64
C ASN A 27 -5.63 -3.40 -17.38
N GLU A 28 -4.44 -3.69 -16.85
CA GLU A 28 -3.17 -3.37 -17.52
C GLU A 28 -2.74 -4.54 -18.44
N PRO A 29 -2.64 -4.34 -19.77
CA PRO A 29 -2.39 -5.42 -20.73
C PRO A 29 -1.08 -6.18 -20.52
N THR A 30 -0.10 -5.55 -19.88
CA THR A 30 1.22 -6.13 -19.60
C THR A 30 1.23 -7.00 -18.35
N VAL A 31 0.21 -6.92 -17.50
CA VAL A 31 0.13 -7.69 -16.25
C VAL A 31 -0.38 -9.09 -16.58
N SER A 32 0.48 -10.09 -16.38
CA SER A 32 0.16 -11.49 -16.62
C SER A 32 -0.49 -12.16 -15.41
N ARG A 33 -0.12 -11.72 -14.19
CA ARG A 33 -0.61 -12.31 -12.94
C ARG A 33 -0.63 -11.29 -11.81
N VAL A 34 -1.75 -11.23 -11.09
CA VAL A 34 -1.88 -10.56 -9.80
C VAL A 34 -2.19 -11.62 -8.75
N LEU A 35 -1.26 -11.87 -7.84
CA LEU A 35 -1.46 -12.67 -6.64
C LEU A 35 -1.94 -11.74 -5.53
N ALA A 36 -3.19 -11.90 -5.10
CA ALA A 36 -3.81 -11.04 -4.09
C ALA A 36 -4.39 -11.88 -2.95
N PRO A 37 -3.60 -12.24 -1.91
CA PRO A 37 -4.13 -12.91 -0.73
C PRO A 37 -5.09 -11.99 0.04
N THR A 38 -6.29 -12.47 0.35
CA THR A 38 -7.31 -11.69 1.05
C THR A 38 -8.05 -12.54 2.08
N ARG A 39 -8.78 -11.88 2.99
CA ARG A 39 -9.64 -12.55 3.99
C ARG A 39 -11.04 -12.89 3.47
N ARG A 40 -11.37 -12.44 2.25
CA ARG A 40 -12.69 -12.59 1.62
C ARG A 40 -12.51 -12.74 0.11
N PRO A 41 -13.33 -13.57 -0.57
CA PRO A 41 -13.19 -13.78 -2.01
C PRO A 41 -13.38 -12.48 -2.78
N LEU A 42 -12.56 -12.31 -3.81
CA LEU A 42 -12.66 -11.25 -4.83
C LEU A 42 -13.44 -11.77 -6.04
N ALA A 43 -13.88 -10.85 -6.91
CA ALA A 43 -14.45 -11.23 -8.19
C ALA A 43 -13.40 -11.97 -9.04
N GLU A 44 -13.80 -13.08 -9.65
CA GLU A 44 -12.90 -13.89 -10.49
C GLU A 44 -12.41 -13.09 -11.70
N HIS A 45 -11.13 -13.28 -12.05
CA HIS A 45 -10.52 -12.67 -13.23
C HIS A 45 -9.41 -13.60 -13.76
N PRO A 46 -9.23 -13.74 -15.09
CA PRO A 46 -8.24 -14.67 -15.66
C PRO A 46 -6.80 -14.47 -15.17
N HIS A 47 -6.43 -13.23 -14.85
CA HIS A 47 -5.09 -12.89 -14.35
C HIS A 47 -5.01 -12.79 -12.82
N LEU A 48 -6.09 -13.08 -12.09
CA LEU A 48 -6.15 -12.96 -10.64
C LEU A 48 -6.02 -14.33 -9.98
N GLU A 49 -5.04 -14.45 -9.09
CA GLU A 49 -4.99 -15.53 -8.10
C GLU A 49 -5.33 -14.98 -6.73
N ASN A 50 -6.44 -15.44 -6.16
CA ASN A 50 -6.95 -14.96 -4.89
C ASN A 50 -7.06 -16.11 -3.87
N PRO A 51 -5.95 -16.48 -3.18
CA PRO A 51 -6.06 -17.34 -2.00
C PRO A 51 -6.79 -16.60 -0.87
N VAL A 52 -7.75 -17.28 -0.24
CA VAL A 52 -8.64 -16.69 0.76
C VAL A 52 -8.41 -17.32 2.13
N ASP A 53 -7.76 -16.59 3.03
CA ASP A 53 -7.52 -16.92 4.45
C ASP A 53 -6.89 -15.69 5.16
N ASP A 54 -6.49 -15.83 6.42
CA ASP A 54 -5.65 -14.85 7.07
C ASP A 54 -4.28 -14.73 6.39
N LEU A 55 -3.81 -13.48 6.20
CA LEU A 55 -2.57 -13.22 5.48
C LEU A 55 -1.36 -13.88 6.16
N THR A 56 -1.34 -13.95 7.51
CA THR A 56 -0.23 -14.59 8.24
C THR A 56 -0.11 -16.08 7.91
N THR A 57 -1.26 -16.76 7.73
CA THR A 57 -1.33 -18.16 7.30
C THR A 57 -0.97 -18.33 5.83
N LEU A 58 -1.38 -17.39 4.98
CA LEU A 58 -1.16 -17.47 3.53
C LEU A 58 0.29 -17.21 3.12
N LEU A 59 0.99 -16.27 3.78
CA LEU A 59 2.34 -15.84 3.36
C LEU A 59 3.30 -17.01 3.10
N PRO A 60 3.48 -17.99 3.99
CA PRO A 60 4.38 -19.13 3.75
C PRO A 60 3.96 -20.02 2.57
N LEU A 61 2.67 -20.03 2.23
CA LEU A 61 2.07 -20.87 1.19
C LEU A 61 2.11 -20.21 -0.19
N LEU A 62 2.27 -18.88 -0.26
CA LEU A 62 2.33 -18.16 -1.52
C LEU A 62 3.47 -18.67 -2.39
N GLY A 63 3.24 -18.84 -3.69
CA GLY A 63 4.24 -19.34 -4.62
C GLY A 63 4.17 -18.66 -5.97
N GLY A 64 5.08 -19.06 -6.85
CA GLY A 64 5.23 -18.51 -8.18
C GLY A 64 6.08 -17.23 -8.20
N ARG A 65 6.49 -16.84 -9.41
CA ARG A 65 7.31 -15.66 -9.64
C ARG A 65 6.56 -14.39 -9.24
N VAL A 66 7.26 -13.46 -8.60
CA VAL A 66 6.82 -12.09 -8.34
C VAL A 66 7.93 -11.14 -8.80
N ASP A 67 7.60 -10.17 -9.64
CA ASP A 67 8.55 -9.13 -10.09
C ASP A 67 8.50 -7.90 -9.16
N ILE A 68 7.28 -7.56 -8.72
CA ILE A 68 6.98 -6.36 -7.93
C ILE A 68 5.92 -6.66 -6.87
N ALA A 69 6.00 -5.96 -5.74
CA ALA A 69 5.02 -6.09 -4.66
C ALA A 69 4.45 -4.73 -4.23
N PHE A 70 3.13 -4.71 -3.99
CA PHE A 70 2.41 -3.57 -3.43
C PHE A 70 1.84 -3.94 -2.07
N CYS A 71 2.17 -3.14 -1.06
CA CYS A 71 1.61 -3.25 0.28
C CYS A 71 0.67 -2.08 0.54
N CYS A 72 -0.63 -2.36 0.44
CA CYS A 72 -1.72 -1.44 0.81
C CYS A 72 -2.33 -1.79 2.17
N LEU A 73 -1.57 -2.51 3.02
CA LEU A 73 -1.97 -2.77 4.39
C LEU A 73 -1.94 -1.50 5.22
N GLY A 74 -2.92 -1.38 6.11
CA GLY A 74 -3.03 -0.31 7.07
C GLY A 74 -4.35 -0.42 7.80
N THR A 75 -4.31 -0.20 9.11
CA THR A 75 -5.50 -0.08 9.94
C THR A 75 -5.51 1.26 10.65
N THR A 76 -6.57 1.54 11.41
CA THR A 76 -6.56 2.63 12.38
C THR A 76 -6.47 2.03 13.78
N ILE A 77 -5.92 2.77 14.75
CA ILE A 77 -5.88 2.31 16.15
C ILE A 77 -7.29 1.96 16.64
N LYS A 78 -8.29 2.76 16.23
CA LYS A 78 -9.70 2.52 16.55
C LYS A 78 -10.21 1.18 15.99
N GLN A 79 -9.85 0.84 14.75
CA GLN A 79 -10.25 -0.41 14.11
C GLN A 79 -9.47 -1.61 14.62
N ALA A 80 -8.18 -1.44 14.95
CA ALA A 80 -7.35 -2.48 15.55
C ALA A 80 -7.77 -2.79 16.99
N GLY A 81 -8.33 -1.82 17.71
CA GLY A 81 -8.76 -1.96 19.09
C GLY A 81 -7.64 -1.80 20.14
N SER A 82 -6.37 -1.95 19.75
CA SER A 82 -5.22 -1.71 20.63
C SER A 82 -3.98 -1.24 19.86
N GLN A 83 -2.99 -0.72 20.58
CA GLN A 83 -1.69 -0.35 20.03
C GLN A 83 -0.93 -1.59 19.51
N ASP A 84 -0.98 -2.70 20.23
CA ASP A 84 -0.29 -3.93 19.82
C ASP A 84 -0.93 -4.52 18.57
N ALA A 85 -2.26 -4.53 18.48
CA ALA A 85 -2.96 -4.97 17.27
C ALA A 85 -2.68 -4.05 16.08
N PHE A 86 -2.52 -2.73 16.32
CA PHE A 86 -2.08 -1.81 15.28
C PHE A 86 -0.66 -2.13 14.81
N LYS A 87 0.29 -2.36 15.72
CA LYS A 87 1.67 -2.74 15.36
C LYS A 87 1.72 -4.06 14.59
N ALA A 88 0.95 -5.06 15.01
CA ALA A 88 0.88 -6.33 14.33
C ALA A 88 0.48 -6.18 12.84
N VAL A 89 -0.40 -5.24 12.52
CA VAL A 89 -0.85 -4.99 11.14
C VAL A 89 0.07 -4.02 10.39
N ASP A 90 0.36 -2.85 10.97
CA ASP A 90 1.03 -1.73 10.29
C ASP A 90 2.56 -1.81 10.30
N LEU A 91 3.13 -2.73 11.08
CA LEU A 91 4.56 -3.01 11.14
C LEU A 91 4.84 -4.48 10.83
N ASP A 92 4.44 -5.40 11.71
CA ASP A 92 4.93 -6.79 11.66
C ASP A 92 4.46 -7.51 10.39
N LEU A 93 3.17 -7.42 10.07
CA LEU A 93 2.60 -8.03 8.87
C LEU A 93 3.13 -7.41 7.58
N VAL A 94 3.43 -6.10 7.58
CA VAL A 94 4.06 -5.41 6.45
C VAL A 94 5.48 -5.96 6.21
N LEU A 95 6.26 -6.14 7.27
CA LEU A 95 7.61 -6.68 7.18
C LEU A 95 7.60 -8.15 6.73
N ALA A 96 6.68 -8.96 7.26
CA ALA A 96 6.51 -10.36 6.85
C ALA A 96 6.12 -10.47 5.37
N PHE A 97 5.18 -9.64 4.92
CA PHE A 97 4.79 -9.55 3.51
C PHE A 97 5.97 -9.16 2.62
N ALA A 98 6.74 -8.15 3.03
CA ALA A 98 7.91 -7.69 2.29
C ALA A 98 8.98 -8.80 2.19
N THR A 99 9.29 -9.49 3.29
CA THR A 99 10.21 -10.63 3.28
C THR A 99 9.74 -11.70 2.30
N ARG A 100 8.46 -12.09 2.36
CA ARG A 100 7.93 -13.12 1.45
C ARG A 100 7.98 -12.69 -0.01
N ALA A 101 7.68 -11.43 -0.30
CA ALA A 101 7.77 -10.89 -1.65
C ALA A 101 9.20 -11.04 -2.22
N ARG A 102 10.24 -10.77 -1.43
CA ARG A 102 11.64 -10.96 -1.85
C ARG A 102 11.97 -12.42 -2.11
N GLU A 103 11.51 -13.32 -1.25
CA GLU A 103 11.70 -14.76 -1.43
C GLU A 103 11.08 -15.27 -2.73
N LEU A 104 9.99 -14.64 -3.20
CA LEU A 104 9.34 -14.93 -4.49
C LEU A 104 9.98 -14.21 -5.69
N GLY A 105 11.06 -13.46 -5.47
CA GLY A 105 11.84 -12.79 -6.51
C GLY A 105 11.54 -11.31 -6.72
N ALA A 106 10.67 -10.70 -5.91
CA ALA A 106 10.31 -9.30 -6.08
C ALA A 106 11.55 -8.41 -5.95
N ARG A 107 11.74 -7.51 -6.92
CA ARG A 107 12.87 -6.56 -6.91
C ARG A 107 12.47 -5.16 -6.46
N HIS A 108 11.18 -4.86 -6.54
CA HIS A 108 10.63 -3.57 -6.17
C HIS A 108 9.45 -3.74 -5.20
N LEU A 109 9.55 -3.11 -4.04
CA LEU A 109 8.44 -2.97 -3.09
C LEU A 109 7.91 -1.54 -3.12
N LEU A 110 6.59 -1.40 -3.24
CA LEU A 110 5.87 -0.16 -2.98
C LEU A 110 4.98 -0.32 -1.75
N VAL A 111 5.16 0.55 -0.76
CA VAL A 111 4.42 0.50 0.51
C VAL A 111 3.74 1.82 0.81
N ILE A 112 2.53 1.76 1.37
CA ILE A 112 1.81 2.94 1.86
C ILE A 112 2.17 3.18 3.34
N SER A 113 2.95 4.23 3.56
CA SER A 113 3.24 4.81 4.88
C SER A 113 2.27 5.97 5.15
N ALA A 114 2.73 7.04 5.79
CA ALA A 114 1.96 8.24 6.06
C ALA A 114 2.86 9.49 6.15
N ILE A 115 2.27 10.66 5.89
CA ILE A 115 2.94 11.93 6.13
C ILE A 115 3.37 12.05 7.60
N GLY A 116 4.60 12.50 7.82
CA GLY A 116 5.14 12.67 9.18
C GLY A 116 5.58 11.36 9.86
N ALA A 117 5.67 10.24 9.13
CA ALA A 117 6.26 9.01 9.63
C ALA A 117 7.73 9.25 10.06
N ASP A 118 8.00 9.01 11.33
CA ASP A 118 9.29 9.22 11.98
C ASP A 118 9.41 8.29 13.19
N PRO A 119 10.39 7.37 13.25
CA PRO A 119 10.56 6.45 14.38
C PRO A 119 10.83 7.18 15.72
N LYS A 120 11.19 8.47 15.70
CA LYS A 120 11.39 9.30 16.89
C LYS A 120 10.16 10.13 17.28
N SER A 121 9.05 10.02 16.55
CA SER A 121 7.83 10.77 16.83
C SER A 121 7.23 10.44 18.20
N SER A 122 6.69 11.44 18.90
CA SER A 122 5.90 11.25 20.12
C SER A 122 4.53 10.64 19.82
N THR A 123 3.94 10.95 18.67
CA THR A 123 2.69 10.34 18.19
C THR A 123 2.91 8.88 17.81
N PHE A 124 2.19 7.97 18.47
CA PHE A 124 2.30 6.52 18.27
C PHE A 124 2.13 6.10 16.81
N TYR A 125 1.12 6.63 16.11
CA TYR A 125 0.85 6.30 14.70
C TYR A 125 2.06 6.62 13.80
N ASN A 126 2.57 7.85 13.87
CA ASN A 126 3.73 8.29 13.10
C ASN A 126 5.01 7.52 13.48
N ARG A 127 5.16 7.18 14.76
CA ARG A 127 6.28 6.38 15.26
C ARG A 127 6.28 4.99 14.65
N THR A 128 5.17 4.26 14.75
CA THR A 128 5.05 2.92 14.18
C THR A 128 5.25 2.91 12.66
N LYS A 129 4.69 3.89 11.93
CA LYS A 129 4.94 4.03 10.48
C LYS A 129 6.42 4.31 10.19
N GLY A 130 7.08 5.15 10.99
CA GLY A 130 8.52 5.42 10.86
C GLY A 130 9.40 4.21 11.20
N GLU A 131 9.04 3.42 12.21
CA GLU A 131 9.67 2.15 12.56
C GLU A 131 9.56 1.15 11.39
N MET A 132 8.38 1.06 10.77
CA MET A 132 8.14 0.22 9.59
C MET A 132 8.99 0.64 8.40
N GLU A 133 9.08 1.94 8.12
CA GLU A 133 9.96 2.44 7.06
C GLU A 133 11.43 2.12 7.32
N GLN A 134 11.89 2.31 8.57
CA GLN A 134 13.28 2.01 8.94
C GLN A 134 13.58 0.52 8.78
N ALA A 135 12.69 -0.34 9.23
CA ALA A 135 12.84 -1.79 9.11
C ALA A 135 12.81 -2.28 7.66
N LEU A 136 11.95 -1.71 6.80
CA LEU A 136 11.94 -2.03 5.37
C LEU A 136 13.23 -1.60 4.66
N ARG A 137 13.83 -0.47 5.04
CA ARG A 137 15.14 -0.06 4.51
C ARG A 137 16.24 -1.03 4.88
N ALA A 138 16.18 -1.60 6.09
CA ALA A 138 17.12 -2.62 6.54
C ALA A 138 16.94 -3.99 5.86
N GLN A 139 15.91 -4.18 5.03
CA GLN A 139 15.75 -5.38 4.22
C GLN A 139 16.54 -5.34 2.90
N ASP A 140 17.27 -4.26 2.57
CA ASP A 140 18.11 -4.18 1.35
C ASP A 140 17.35 -4.54 0.05
N TRP A 141 16.20 -3.90 -0.13
CA TRP A 141 15.44 -3.98 -1.38
C TRP A 141 16.23 -3.36 -2.54
N PRO A 142 16.29 -4.01 -3.73
CA PRO A 142 16.89 -3.39 -4.91
C PRO A 142 16.24 -2.04 -5.24
N GLN A 143 14.91 -2.00 -5.10
CA GLN A 143 14.12 -0.78 -5.19
C GLN A 143 13.02 -0.78 -4.12
N LEU A 144 12.93 0.32 -3.37
CA LEU A 144 11.92 0.52 -2.33
C LEU A 144 11.28 1.89 -2.52
N THR A 145 9.97 1.91 -2.79
CA THR A 145 9.19 3.14 -2.83
C THR A 145 8.27 3.21 -1.62
N ILE A 146 8.43 4.26 -0.82
CA ILE A 146 7.64 4.54 0.37
C ILE A 146 6.73 5.73 0.05
N ALA A 147 5.43 5.48 -0.12
CA ALA A 147 4.44 6.53 -0.33
C ALA A 147 3.98 7.08 1.02
N ARG A 148 4.08 8.40 1.23
CA ARG A 148 3.64 9.11 2.43
C ARG A 148 2.44 10.00 2.11
N PRO A 149 1.23 9.44 1.92
CA PRO A 149 0.03 10.22 1.72
C PRO A 149 -0.31 11.04 2.97
N SER A 150 -1.02 12.13 2.75
CA SER A 150 -1.76 12.85 3.79
C SER A 150 -3.07 12.13 4.09
N LEU A 151 -4.10 12.86 4.54
CA LEU A 151 -5.41 12.27 4.82
C LEU A 151 -5.98 11.58 3.56
N LEU A 152 -6.22 10.28 3.66
CA LEU A 152 -6.90 9.51 2.62
C LEU A 152 -8.40 9.74 2.69
N VAL A 153 -8.99 10.10 1.55
CA VAL A 153 -10.44 10.27 1.39
C VAL A 153 -10.91 9.30 0.30
N GLY A 154 -12.13 8.79 0.44
CA GLY A 154 -12.73 7.91 -0.55
C GLY A 154 -14.03 7.32 -0.03
N SER A 155 -14.94 7.02 -0.94
CA SER A 155 -16.27 6.52 -0.62
C SER A 155 -16.22 5.08 -0.12
N ARG A 156 -16.16 4.89 1.20
CA ARG A 156 -16.62 3.66 1.86
C ARG A 156 -17.87 3.98 2.67
N THR A 157 -18.80 3.03 2.74
CA THR A 157 -20.10 3.17 3.42
C THR A 157 -20.00 3.64 4.87
N GLU A 158 -18.84 3.48 5.53
CA GLU A 158 -18.57 3.93 6.90
C GLU A 158 -18.13 5.40 7.03
N THR A 159 -17.63 6.08 5.98
CA THR A 159 -17.19 7.49 6.07
C THR A 159 -18.33 8.50 6.01
N ARG A 160 -19.56 8.06 5.72
CA ARG A 160 -20.75 8.92 5.60
C ARG A 160 -21.04 9.78 6.84
N TRP A 161 -20.61 9.37 8.03
CA TRP A 161 -20.86 10.12 9.27
C TRP A 161 -19.79 11.18 9.60
N VAL A 162 -18.54 10.98 9.17
CA VAL A 162 -17.44 11.91 9.46
C VAL A 162 -17.29 12.96 8.36
N GLU A 163 -17.66 12.64 7.13
CA GLU A 163 -17.58 13.55 5.98
C GLU A 163 -18.56 14.74 6.07
N GLN A 164 -19.70 14.62 6.75
CA GLN A 164 -20.71 15.69 6.74
C GLN A 164 -20.33 16.95 7.55
N LEU A 165 -19.32 16.87 8.43
CA LEU A 165 -18.90 18.02 9.25
C LEU A 165 -17.55 18.63 8.85
N ALA A 166 -16.67 17.91 8.14
CA ALA A 166 -15.30 18.36 7.87
C ALA A 166 -14.91 18.47 6.36
N ALA A 167 -15.72 17.93 5.44
CA ALA A 167 -15.38 17.86 4.02
C ALA A 167 -15.18 19.21 3.28
N PRO A 168 -15.88 20.32 3.60
CA PRO A 168 -15.65 21.57 2.86
C PRO A 168 -14.32 22.25 3.23
N ILE A 169 -13.79 22.00 4.43
CA ILE A 169 -12.59 22.71 4.94
C ILE A 169 -11.31 21.97 4.53
N ALA A 170 -11.33 20.63 4.50
CA ALA A 170 -10.15 19.82 4.15
C ALA A 170 -9.69 19.99 2.68
N LYS A 171 -10.60 20.34 1.77
CA LYS A 171 -10.28 20.64 0.35
C LYS A 171 -9.60 21.99 0.14
N LEU A 172 -9.64 22.88 1.13
CA LEU A 172 -9.08 24.24 1.03
C LEU A 172 -7.66 24.35 1.63
N LEU A 173 -7.10 23.26 2.17
CA LEU A 173 -5.75 23.28 2.77
C LEU A 173 -4.66 23.17 1.68
N PRO A 174 -3.81 24.20 1.49
CA PRO A 174 -2.75 24.17 0.49
C PRO A 174 -1.59 23.24 0.89
N GLY A 175 -0.92 22.67 -0.12
CA GLY A 175 0.32 21.89 0.04
C GLY A 175 0.12 20.49 0.64
N LYS A 176 1.21 19.88 1.12
CA LYS A 176 1.32 18.48 1.59
C LYS A 176 0.24 17.95 2.54
N TYR A 177 -0.62 18.79 3.11
CA TYR A 177 -1.69 18.40 4.05
C TYR A 177 -3.07 18.22 3.42
N GLY A 178 -3.30 18.68 2.19
CA GLY A 178 -4.59 18.46 1.50
C GLY A 178 -4.92 16.97 1.35
N ALA A 179 -6.19 16.60 1.41
CA ALA A 179 -6.61 15.20 1.25
C ALA A 179 -6.17 14.60 -0.09
N ILE A 180 -5.96 13.28 -0.13
CA ILE A 180 -5.70 12.52 -1.37
C ILE A 180 -6.78 11.45 -1.53
N GLU A 181 -7.38 11.39 -2.70
CA GLU A 181 -8.39 10.38 -3.01
C GLU A 181 -7.72 9.02 -3.19
N ALA A 182 -8.35 7.94 -2.71
CA ALA A 182 -7.77 6.60 -2.81
C ALA A 182 -7.50 6.15 -4.25
N CYS A 183 -8.37 6.51 -5.19
CA CYS A 183 -8.15 6.28 -6.62
C CYS A 183 -6.92 7.04 -7.15
N GLN A 184 -6.68 8.27 -6.68
CA GLN A 184 -5.48 9.04 -7.03
C GLN A 184 -4.22 8.38 -6.47
N LEU A 185 -4.27 7.92 -5.22
CA LEU A 185 -3.14 7.20 -4.62
C LEU A 185 -2.86 5.89 -5.38
N ALA A 186 -3.88 5.10 -5.71
CA ALA A 186 -3.71 3.88 -6.50
C ALA A 186 -3.06 4.15 -7.86
N ARG A 187 -3.48 5.21 -8.56
CA ARG A 187 -2.86 5.64 -9.82
C ARG A 187 -1.40 6.05 -9.63
N ALA A 188 -1.11 6.81 -8.58
CA ALA A 188 0.26 7.21 -8.26
C ALA A 188 1.16 6.01 -7.96
N MET A 189 0.66 5.04 -7.17
CA MET A 189 1.37 3.80 -6.87
C MET A 189 1.70 3.02 -8.14
N TRP A 190 0.74 2.89 -9.07
CA TRP A 190 0.99 2.23 -10.35
C TRP A 190 2.04 2.97 -11.18
N ARG A 191 1.96 4.30 -11.29
CA ARG A 191 2.97 5.08 -12.05
C ARG A 191 4.37 4.94 -11.44
N LEU A 192 4.47 4.98 -10.11
CA LEU A 192 5.74 4.79 -9.39
C LEU A 192 6.34 3.39 -9.62
N ALA A 193 5.52 2.38 -9.87
CA ALA A 193 5.95 1.04 -10.20
C ALA A 193 6.56 0.90 -11.61
N LEU A 194 6.31 1.88 -12.48
CA LEU A 194 6.89 1.92 -13.84
C LEU A 194 8.23 2.66 -13.88
N GLU A 195 8.62 3.32 -12.79
CA GLU A 195 9.87 4.05 -12.70
C GLU A 195 10.99 3.10 -12.26
N GLU A 196 12.02 2.92 -13.09
CA GLU A 196 13.23 2.18 -12.71
C GLU A 196 14.19 3.09 -11.95
N GLN A 197 14.46 2.75 -10.69
CA GLN A 197 15.41 3.45 -9.84
C GLN A 197 16.01 2.45 -8.84
N ASN A 198 17.25 2.66 -8.42
CA ASN A 198 17.87 1.84 -7.40
C ASN A 198 17.71 2.49 -6.02
N GLY A 199 17.60 1.67 -4.99
CA GLY A 199 17.55 2.10 -3.60
C GLY A 199 16.18 2.61 -3.17
N VAL A 200 16.20 3.56 -2.23
CA VAL A 200 15.00 3.99 -1.50
C VAL A 200 14.51 5.34 -2.02
N ARG A 201 13.23 5.42 -2.38
CA ARG A 201 12.54 6.69 -2.65
C ARG A 201 11.37 6.87 -1.71
N ILE A 202 11.34 8.02 -1.07
CA ILE A 202 10.20 8.48 -0.28
C ILE A 202 9.41 9.46 -1.14
N VAL A 203 8.12 9.23 -1.30
CA VAL A 203 7.23 10.06 -2.14
C VAL A 203 6.21 10.72 -1.23
N GLU A 204 6.34 12.03 -1.04
CA GLU A 204 5.45 12.82 -0.18
C GLU A 204 4.12 13.14 -0.88
N SER A 205 3.09 13.50 -0.08
CA SER A 205 1.72 13.69 -0.56
C SER A 205 1.56 14.63 -1.77
N ASP A 206 2.31 15.72 -1.84
CA ASP A 206 2.25 16.66 -2.98
C ASP A 206 2.62 16.00 -4.31
N GLU A 207 3.64 15.13 -4.29
CA GLU A 207 4.09 14.40 -5.46
C GLU A 207 3.12 13.27 -5.79
N LEU A 208 2.63 12.53 -4.79
CA LEU A 208 1.59 11.51 -4.97
C LEU A 208 0.34 12.10 -5.64
N ARG A 209 -0.09 13.31 -5.27
CA ARG A 209 -1.22 13.98 -5.94
C ARG A 209 -0.91 14.38 -7.38
N LYS A 210 0.32 14.79 -7.70
CA LYS A 210 0.72 15.08 -9.09
C LYS A 210 0.73 13.81 -9.93
N LEU A 211 1.30 12.73 -9.41
CA LEU A 211 1.32 11.40 -10.04
C LEU A 211 -0.08 10.78 -10.11
N GLY A 212 -0.97 11.13 -9.20
CA GLY A 212 -2.34 10.63 -9.15
C GLY A 212 -3.33 11.34 -10.07
N LYS A 213 -2.94 12.43 -10.75
CA LYS A 213 -3.75 13.10 -11.78
C LYS A 213 -3.75 12.28 -13.07
#